data_AF-A0A554FZ18-F1
#
_entry.id   AF-A0A554FZ18-F1
#
_cell.length_a   1.000
_cell.length_b   1.000
_cell.length_c   1.000
_cell.angle_alpha   90.00
_cell.angle_beta   90.00
_cell.angle_gamma   90.00
#
_symmetry.space_group_name_H-M   'P 1'
#
loop_
_entity.id
_entity.type
_entity.pdbx_description
1 polymer ?
#
loop_
_entity_poly.entity_id
_entity_poly.type
_entity_poly.pdbx_seq_one_letter_code
_entity_poly.pdbx_strand_id
1 'polypeptide(L)'
;MNLSRWSMTCLGVSLLMGAGCGGSRSNSKVDLSQMGPSINAKRYANLEKIAARDLKCAAELTPNYLGENQYQMRGCGSEGVYELRCRMGQCTWIPDVRFRAEFDLSCERTNLTVSKLDPVTVGVTGCGMRGTYRAIRAGHGFSWVLNSPVTQVMEAAPAVAPTDSATPTE
;
A
#
# COMPACT_ATOMS: atom_id res chain seq x y z
N MET A 1 -71.38 25.46 11.34
CA MET A 1 -70.56 26.39 12.14
C MET A 1 -69.57 25.59 12.97
N ASN A 2 -68.38 26.17 13.20
CA ASN A 2 -67.17 25.65 13.88
C ASN A 2 -66.27 24.75 13.00
N LEU A 3 -65.26 25.26 12.28
CA LEU A 3 -64.00 25.94 12.64
C LEU A 3 -63.06 25.11 13.52
N SER A 4 -62.06 24.50 12.89
CA SER A 4 -60.77 24.21 13.52
C SER A 4 -59.66 24.32 12.48
N ARG A 5 -58.88 25.39 12.65
CA ARG A 5 -57.75 25.88 11.88
C ARG A 5 -56.63 24.84 11.85
N TRP A 6 -56.07 24.57 10.67
CA TRP A 6 -54.78 23.87 10.55
C TRP A 6 -53.71 24.92 10.31
N SER A 7 -52.92 25.17 11.35
CA SER A 7 -51.81 26.10 11.33
C SER A 7 -50.67 25.56 10.47
N MET A 8 -50.34 26.28 9.39
CA MET A 8 -49.02 26.28 8.80
C MET A 8 -48.01 26.84 9.80
N THR A 9 -46.98 26.07 10.12
CA THR A 9 -45.70 26.62 10.60
C THR A 9 -44.56 25.98 9.82
N CYS A 10 -43.93 26.80 8.99
CA CYS A 10 -42.58 26.57 8.47
C CYS A 10 -41.58 26.66 9.62
N LEU A 11 -40.58 25.77 9.63
CA LEU A 11 -39.21 25.93 10.13
C LEU A 11 -38.47 24.71 9.52
N GLY A 12 -37.65 24.84 8.48
CA GLY A 12 -36.46 25.67 8.45
C GLY A 12 -35.27 24.89 9.05
N VAL A 13 -34.91 23.73 8.49
CA VAL A 13 -33.62 23.07 8.79
C VAL A 13 -32.72 23.26 7.59
N SER A 14 -31.94 24.33 7.65
CA SER A 14 -30.74 24.50 6.83
C SER A 14 -29.54 23.88 7.55
N LEU A 15 -28.55 23.45 6.75
CA LEU A 15 -27.19 23.07 7.15
C LEU A 15 -27.00 21.72 7.84
N LEU A 16 -26.74 20.70 7.03
CA LEU A 16 -25.41 20.10 7.07
C LEU A 16 -24.85 20.15 5.66
N MET A 17 -23.98 21.13 5.43
CA MET A 17 -22.99 21.07 4.36
C MET A 17 -22.17 19.80 4.59
N GLY A 18 -22.53 18.72 3.91
CA GLY A 18 -21.62 17.62 3.68
C GLY A 18 -20.42 18.21 2.96
N ALA A 19 -19.32 18.36 3.70
CA ALA A 19 -18.05 18.82 3.18
C ALA A 19 -17.75 18.03 1.90
N GLY A 20 -17.82 18.72 0.77
CA GLY A 20 -17.40 18.18 -0.50
C GLY A 20 -15.93 17.81 -0.41
N CYS A 21 -15.63 16.53 -0.24
CA CYS A 21 -14.36 15.93 -0.65
C CYS A 21 -14.31 15.91 -2.19
N GLY A 22 -14.32 17.08 -2.80
CA GLY A 22 -14.25 17.32 -4.24
C GLY A 22 -13.11 18.26 -4.60
N GLY A 23 -12.10 18.39 -3.75
CA GLY A 23 -10.88 19.13 -4.06
C GLY A 23 -10.10 18.40 -5.15
N SER A 24 -10.23 18.85 -6.39
CA SER A 24 -9.27 18.53 -7.46
C SER A 24 -7.89 18.99 -7.00
N ARG A 25 -7.08 18.08 -6.49
CA ARG A 25 -5.67 18.32 -6.23
C ARG A 25 -5.00 18.57 -7.58
N SER A 26 -4.45 19.78 -7.75
CA SER A 26 -3.74 20.15 -8.97
C SER A 26 -2.39 19.45 -8.97
N ASN A 27 -2.22 18.47 -9.86
CA ASN A 27 -0.95 17.76 -10.08
C ASN A 27 0.09 18.61 -10.85
N SER A 28 -0.13 19.92 -10.99
CA SER A 28 0.70 20.83 -11.78
C SER A 28 2.13 21.01 -11.24
N LYS A 29 2.44 20.51 -10.04
CA LYS A 29 3.74 20.64 -9.40
C LYS A 29 4.67 19.44 -9.60
N VAL A 30 4.15 18.31 -10.08
CA VAL A 30 4.93 17.07 -10.19
C VAL A 30 5.57 17.00 -11.57
N ASP A 31 6.90 16.98 -11.59
CA ASP A 31 7.66 16.75 -12.80
C ASP A 31 7.61 15.27 -13.21
N LEU A 32 6.66 14.95 -14.09
CA LEU A 32 6.47 13.59 -14.61
C LEU A 32 7.65 13.09 -15.43
N SER A 33 8.52 13.97 -15.93
CA SER A 33 9.69 13.56 -16.72
C SER A 33 10.67 12.72 -15.90
N GLN A 34 10.70 12.93 -14.57
CA GLN A 34 11.55 12.19 -13.65
C GLN A 34 10.89 10.91 -13.09
N MET A 35 9.64 10.64 -13.47
CA MET A 35 8.86 9.52 -12.93
C MET A 35 8.91 8.26 -13.81
N GLY A 36 9.81 8.20 -14.79
CA GLY A 36 10.00 7.04 -15.66
C GLY A 36 9.03 6.98 -16.86
N PRO A 37 9.33 6.14 -17.87
CA PRO A 37 8.66 6.19 -19.19
C PRO A 37 7.21 5.70 -19.16
N SER A 38 6.81 4.96 -18.13
CA SER A 38 5.48 4.35 -18.03
C SER A 38 4.47 5.23 -17.30
N ILE A 39 4.87 6.38 -16.77
CA ILE A 39 3.97 7.29 -16.06
C ILE A 39 3.35 8.32 -17.02
N ASN A 40 2.13 8.74 -16.72
CA ASN A 40 1.50 9.91 -17.33
C ASN A 40 0.56 10.56 -16.31
N ALA A 41 0.04 11.76 -16.62
CA ALA A 41 -0.82 12.50 -15.70
C ALA A 41 -2.03 11.70 -15.18
N LYS A 42 -2.66 10.89 -16.04
CA LYS A 42 -3.81 10.05 -15.65
C LYS A 42 -3.40 8.92 -14.71
N ARG A 43 -2.27 8.26 -15.00
CA ARG A 43 -1.73 7.16 -14.16
C ARG A 43 -1.27 7.69 -12.81
N TYR A 44 -0.63 8.85 -12.80
CA TYR A 44 -0.20 9.53 -11.59
C TYR A 44 -1.38 9.95 -10.72
N ALA A 45 -2.41 10.59 -11.29
CA ALA A 45 -3.62 10.95 -10.54
C ALA A 45 -4.34 9.73 -9.94
N ASN A 46 -4.23 8.56 -10.58
CA ASN A 46 -4.75 7.32 -10.02
C ASN A 46 -3.87 6.81 -8.85
N LEU A 47 -2.54 6.81 -9.02
CA LEU A 47 -1.60 6.47 -7.96
C LEU A 47 -1.82 7.33 -6.72
N GLU A 48 -1.94 8.65 -6.89
CA GLU A 48 -2.16 9.58 -5.79
C GLU A 48 -3.45 9.26 -5.01
N LYS A 49 -4.54 8.91 -5.70
CA LYS A 49 -5.82 8.52 -5.06
C LYS A 49 -5.70 7.21 -4.28
N ILE A 50 -4.99 6.23 -4.84
CA ILE A 50 -4.73 4.95 -4.17
C ILE A 50 -3.87 5.21 -2.93
N ALA A 51 -2.74 5.89 -3.11
CA ALA A 51 -1.81 6.17 -2.04
C ALA A 51 -2.41 7.03 -0.92
N ALA A 52 -3.22 8.04 -1.26
CA ALA A 52 -3.88 8.87 -0.26
C ALA A 52 -4.84 8.06 0.63
N ARG A 53 -5.54 7.07 0.04
CA ARG A 53 -6.41 6.16 0.78
C ARG A 53 -5.61 5.23 1.67
N ASP A 54 -4.62 4.55 1.09
CA ASP A 54 -3.87 3.53 1.81
C ASP A 54 -3.06 4.17 2.95
N LEU A 55 -2.36 5.26 2.66
CA LEU A 55 -1.56 6.02 3.63
C LEU A 55 -2.42 6.87 4.59
N LYS A 56 -3.74 6.87 4.44
CA LYS A 56 -4.68 7.71 5.20
C LYS A 56 -4.27 9.19 5.21
N CYS A 57 -3.76 9.69 4.08
CA CYS A 57 -3.15 11.00 3.98
C CYS A 57 -3.98 11.96 3.11
N ALA A 58 -4.58 12.96 3.76
CA ALA A 58 -5.36 14.00 3.11
C ALA A 58 -4.51 15.16 2.53
N ALA A 59 -3.21 15.20 2.86
CA ALA A 59 -2.25 16.16 2.30
C ALA A 59 -1.68 15.71 0.94
N GLU A 60 -0.90 16.59 0.33
CA GLU A 60 -0.15 16.30 -0.91
C GLU A 60 0.93 15.23 -0.63
N LEU A 61 0.98 14.22 -1.49
CA LEU A 61 1.97 13.14 -1.41
C LEU A 61 3.18 13.48 -2.27
N THR A 62 4.38 13.16 -1.77
CA THR A 62 5.62 13.31 -2.53
C THR A 62 5.96 11.99 -3.22
N PRO A 63 5.99 11.93 -4.56
CA PRO A 63 6.42 10.73 -5.27
C PRO A 63 7.94 10.62 -5.36
N ASN A 64 8.44 9.40 -5.39
CA ASN A 64 9.83 9.06 -5.70
C ASN A 64 9.86 7.82 -6.60
N TYR A 65 10.52 7.90 -7.74
CA TYR A 65 10.61 6.77 -8.68
C TYR A 65 11.77 5.87 -8.30
N LEU A 66 11.51 4.58 -8.10
CA LEU A 66 12.51 3.60 -7.65
C LEU A 66 13.11 2.78 -8.81
N GLY A 67 12.66 2.98 -10.05
CA GLY A 67 13.01 2.12 -11.18
C GLY A 67 12.01 0.98 -11.39
N GLU A 68 12.12 0.27 -12.52
CA GLU A 68 11.32 -0.93 -12.83
C GLU A 68 9.79 -0.79 -12.66
N ASN A 69 9.25 0.41 -12.91
CA ASN A 69 7.83 0.73 -12.69
C ASN A 69 7.40 0.71 -11.20
N GLN A 70 8.34 0.88 -10.27
CA GLN A 70 8.06 1.06 -8.85
C GLN A 70 8.10 2.54 -8.46
N TYR A 71 7.13 2.93 -7.63
CA TYR A 71 6.89 4.30 -7.23
C TYR A 71 6.65 4.32 -5.73
N GLN A 72 7.49 5.03 -5.01
CA GLN A 72 7.30 5.31 -3.60
C GLN A 72 6.47 6.59 -3.45
N MET A 73 5.44 6.52 -2.62
CA MET A 73 4.63 7.69 -2.24
C MET A 73 4.86 7.96 -0.76
N ARG A 74 5.22 9.20 -0.41
CA ARG A 74 5.49 9.62 0.98
C ARG A 74 4.55 10.75 1.39
N GLY A 75 4.03 10.68 2.60
CA GLY A 75 3.24 11.76 3.19
C GLY A 75 2.60 11.38 4.52
N CYS A 76 2.27 12.39 5.32
CA CYS A 76 1.64 12.21 6.63
C CYS A 76 2.40 11.24 7.58
N GLY A 77 3.75 11.25 7.54
CA GLY A 77 4.58 10.37 8.36
C GLY A 77 4.59 8.91 7.93
N SER A 78 4.04 8.59 6.76
CA SER A 78 3.98 7.23 6.23
C SER A 78 4.48 7.17 4.79
N GLU A 79 4.84 5.97 4.35
CA GLU A 79 5.24 5.74 2.97
C GLU A 79 4.69 4.41 2.44
N GLY A 80 4.58 4.30 1.13
CA GLY A 80 4.14 3.08 0.45
C GLY A 80 4.82 2.93 -0.89
N VAL A 81 5.13 1.69 -1.29
CA VAL A 81 5.70 1.37 -2.60
C VAL A 81 4.64 0.72 -3.47
N TYR A 82 4.47 1.27 -4.67
CA TYR A 82 3.44 0.88 -5.64
C TYR A 82 4.10 0.45 -6.95
N GLU A 83 3.62 -0.63 -7.54
CA GLU A 83 4.12 -1.13 -8.83
C GLU A 83 3.09 -0.89 -9.93
N LEU A 84 3.50 -0.26 -11.04
CA LEU A 84 2.67 -0.14 -12.23
C LEU A 84 2.89 -1.34 -13.15
N ARG A 85 1.86 -2.16 -13.32
CA ARG A 85 1.89 -3.27 -14.29
C ARG A 85 1.05 -2.99 -15.51
N CYS A 86 1.66 -3.10 -16.67
CA CYS A 86 1.00 -2.94 -17.95
C CYS A 86 0.90 -4.27 -18.70
N ARG A 87 -0.30 -4.66 -19.14
CA ARG A 87 -0.55 -5.82 -19.99
C ARG A 87 -1.50 -5.42 -21.12
N MET A 88 -1.09 -5.63 -22.37
CA MET A 88 -1.89 -5.31 -23.56
C MET A 88 -2.41 -3.86 -23.56
N GLY A 89 -1.56 -2.89 -23.18
CA GLY A 89 -1.91 -1.46 -23.11
C GLY A 89 -2.73 -1.05 -21.88
N GLN A 90 -3.25 -1.99 -21.10
CA GLN A 90 -3.93 -1.71 -19.83
C GLN A 90 -2.92 -1.71 -18.69
N CYS A 91 -2.85 -0.61 -17.94
CA CYS A 91 -1.97 -0.52 -16.78
C CYS A 91 -2.77 -0.45 -15.48
N THR A 92 -2.31 -1.18 -14.48
CA THR A 92 -2.95 -1.28 -13.16
C THR A 92 -1.89 -1.15 -12.08
N TRP A 93 -2.24 -0.45 -11.01
CA TRP A 93 -1.42 -0.31 -9.82
C TRP A 93 -1.54 -1.53 -8.92
N ILE A 94 -0.40 -2.04 -8.46
CA ILE A 94 -0.31 -3.00 -7.38
C ILE A 94 0.02 -2.23 -6.11
N PRO A 95 -0.81 -2.33 -5.05
CA PRO A 95 -0.59 -1.63 -3.80
C PRO A 95 0.60 -2.20 -3.03
N ASP A 96 1.08 -1.47 -2.03
CA ASP A 96 2.14 -1.95 -1.14
C ASP A 96 1.64 -3.16 -0.32
N VAL A 97 2.36 -4.29 -0.40
CA VAL A 97 2.03 -5.52 0.34
C VAL A 97 2.09 -5.31 1.85
N ARG A 98 2.90 -4.35 2.34
CA ARG A 98 3.08 -4.09 3.77
C ARG A 98 1.78 -3.70 4.45
N PHE A 99 0.82 -3.10 3.74
CA PHE A 99 -0.51 -2.82 4.30
C PHE A 99 -1.26 -4.07 4.72
N ARG A 100 -1.19 -5.13 3.90
CA ARG A 100 -1.83 -6.39 4.21
C ARG A 100 -1.04 -7.15 5.27
N ALA A 101 0.28 -7.17 5.10
CA ALA A 101 1.18 -7.91 5.96
C ALA A 101 1.26 -7.35 7.39
N GLU A 102 1.02 -6.04 7.60
CA GLU A 102 0.96 -5.47 8.94
C GLU A 102 -0.09 -6.16 9.82
N PHE A 103 -1.28 -6.40 9.25
CA PHE A 103 -2.34 -7.12 9.94
C PHE A 103 -2.00 -8.61 10.09
N ASP A 104 -1.64 -9.28 9.00
CA ASP A 104 -1.44 -10.74 8.99
C ASP A 104 -0.22 -11.17 9.84
N LEU A 105 0.84 -10.34 9.93
CA LEU A 105 2.05 -10.60 10.72
C LEU A 105 2.02 -9.93 12.11
N SER A 106 1.00 -9.13 12.42
CA SER A 106 0.93 -8.32 13.65
C SER A 106 2.20 -7.50 13.91
N CYS A 107 2.71 -6.86 12.84
CA CYS A 107 4.00 -6.17 12.84
C CYS A 107 3.87 -4.83 12.12
N GLU A 108 4.42 -3.76 12.72
CA GLU A 108 4.35 -2.43 12.13
C GLU A 108 5.01 -2.38 10.74
N ARG A 109 4.42 -1.64 9.78
CA ARG A 109 4.90 -1.56 8.40
C ARG A 109 6.36 -1.16 8.24
N THR A 110 6.85 -0.31 9.14
CA THR A 110 8.24 0.17 9.17
C THR A 110 9.23 -0.94 9.51
N ASN A 111 8.77 -1.98 10.21
CA ASN A 111 9.56 -3.17 10.59
C ASN A 111 9.39 -4.33 9.60
N LEU A 112 8.66 -4.12 8.50
CA LEU A 112 8.45 -5.12 7.46
C LEU A 112 9.41 -4.92 6.29
N THR A 113 10.14 -5.99 5.95
CA THR A 113 10.99 -6.09 4.77
C THR A 113 10.27 -6.92 3.71
N VAL A 114 10.29 -6.44 2.46
CA VAL A 114 9.66 -7.12 1.31
C VAL A 114 10.75 -7.64 0.38
N SER A 115 10.66 -8.90 -0.01
CA SER A 115 11.52 -9.52 -1.03
C SER A 115 10.68 -10.04 -2.19
N LYS A 116 11.09 -9.74 -3.42
CA LYS A 116 10.44 -10.25 -4.62
C LYS A 116 10.87 -11.70 -4.83
N LEU A 117 9.91 -12.63 -4.89
CA LEU A 117 10.18 -14.05 -5.13
C LEU A 117 9.99 -14.40 -6.61
N ASP A 118 8.91 -13.90 -7.19
CA ASP A 118 8.60 -14.03 -8.61
C ASP A 118 7.79 -12.79 -9.08
N PRO A 119 7.37 -12.72 -10.35
CA PRO A 119 6.60 -11.58 -10.82
C PRO A 119 5.30 -11.34 -10.06
N VAL A 120 4.57 -12.33 -9.54
CA VAL A 120 3.29 -12.13 -8.83
C VAL A 120 3.35 -12.46 -7.34
N THR A 121 4.50 -12.91 -6.83
CA THR A 121 4.66 -13.36 -5.45
C THR A 121 5.79 -12.61 -4.76
N VAL A 122 5.54 -12.20 -3.52
CA VAL A 122 6.50 -11.53 -2.65
C VAL A 122 6.56 -12.22 -1.29
N GLY A 123 7.76 -12.30 -0.72
CA GLY A 123 7.97 -12.62 0.67
C GLY A 123 7.94 -11.34 1.50
N VAL A 124 7.37 -11.43 2.69
CA VAL A 124 7.44 -10.36 3.69
C VAL A 124 7.94 -10.94 4.99
N THR A 125 8.96 -10.32 5.58
CA THR A 125 9.54 -10.68 6.87
C THR A 125 9.53 -9.48 7.81
N GLY A 126 9.38 -9.73 9.11
CA GLY A 126 9.43 -8.70 10.14
C GLY A 126 8.90 -9.19 11.47
N CYS A 127 9.37 -8.62 12.56
CA CYS A 127 8.98 -9.00 13.93
C CYS A 127 9.07 -10.52 14.22
N GLY A 128 10.08 -11.21 13.68
CA GLY A 128 10.25 -12.66 13.84
C GLY A 128 9.26 -13.52 13.04
N MET A 129 8.46 -12.93 12.17
CA MET A 129 7.45 -13.61 11.36
C MET A 129 7.78 -13.50 9.87
N ARG A 130 7.33 -14.48 9.09
CA ARG A 130 7.38 -14.45 7.63
C ARG A 130 6.07 -14.90 7.00
N GLY A 131 5.68 -14.24 5.92
CA GLY A 131 4.54 -14.59 5.09
C GLY A 131 4.88 -14.48 3.61
N THR A 132 4.20 -15.28 2.79
CA THR A 132 4.29 -15.17 1.33
C THR A 132 2.97 -14.66 0.81
N TYR A 133 3.00 -13.67 -0.08
CA TYR A 133 1.81 -13.02 -0.61
C TYR A 133 1.81 -13.10 -2.13
N ARG A 134 0.64 -13.37 -2.71
CA ARG A 134 0.43 -13.38 -4.15
C ARG A 134 -0.51 -12.26 -4.57
N ALA A 135 -0.10 -11.49 -5.56
CA ALA A 135 -0.92 -10.47 -6.18
C ALA A 135 -1.96 -11.16 -7.08
N ILE A 136 -3.23 -11.02 -6.73
CA ILE A 136 -4.36 -11.51 -7.52
C ILE A 136 -5.13 -10.34 -8.12
N ARG A 137 -5.74 -10.56 -9.27
CA ARG A 137 -6.62 -9.55 -9.88
C ARG A 137 -7.95 -9.54 -9.14
N ALA A 138 -8.34 -8.40 -8.60
CA ALA A 138 -9.60 -8.18 -7.90
C ALA A 138 -10.36 -7.04 -8.57
N GLY A 139 -11.38 -7.36 -9.36
CA GLY A 139 -12.12 -6.39 -10.18
C GLY A 139 -11.19 -5.65 -11.16
N HIS A 140 -11.14 -4.33 -11.04
CA HIS A 140 -10.28 -3.45 -11.87
C HIS A 140 -8.86 -3.24 -11.29
N GLY A 141 -8.51 -3.90 -10.19
CA GLY A 141 -7.25 -3.70 -9.47
C GLY A 141 -6.52 -5.00 -9.14
N PHE A 142 -5.46 -4.87 -8.34
CA PHE A 142 -4.78 -5.99 -7.70
C PHE A 142 -5.01 -5.94 -6.19
N SER A 143 -5.06 -7.11 -5.56
CA SER A 143 -5.00 -7.28 -4.11
C SER A 143 -3.96 -8.33 -3.75
N TRP A 144 -3.40 -8.20 -2.55
CA TRP A 144 -2.51 -9.20 -1.98
C TRP A 144 -3.31 -10.21 -1.18
N VAL A 145 -3.08 -11.49 -1.45
CA VAL A 145 -3.63 -12.60 -0.67
C VAL A 145 -2.48 -13.42 -0.11
N LEU A 146 -2.63 -13.83 1.14
CA LEU A 146 -1.69 -14.72 1.80
C LEU A 146 -1.64 -16.07 1.05
N ASN A 147 -0.46 -16.42 0.55
CA ASN A 147 -0.21 -17.60 -0.28
C ASN A 147 0.24 -18.81 0.56
N SER A 148 0.64 -18.60 1.82
CA SER A 148 1.07 -19.65 2.75
C SER A 148 0.76 -19.24 4.19
N PRO A 149 0.58 -20.19 5.14
CA PRO A 149 0.50 -19.85 6.56
C PRO A 149 1.68 -18.98 6.99
N VAL A 150 1.43 -18.05 7.91
CA VAL A 150 2.48 -17.26 8.54
C VAL A 150 3.33 -18.19 9.39
N THR A 151 4.65 -18.08 9.27
CA THR A 151 5.59 -18.92 10.01
C THR A 151 6.52 -18.06 10.84
N GLN A 152 6.88 -18.53 12.03
CA GLN A 152 7.93 -17.92 12.82
C GLN A 152 9.27 -18.19 12.14
N VAL A 153 10.07 -17.13 12.02
CA VAL A 153 11.47 -17.25 11.64
C VAL A 153 12.21 -17.64 12.91
N MET A 154 12.30 -18.94 13.18
CA MET A 154 13.29 -19.43 14.14
C MET A 154 14.64 -19.06 13.57
N GLU A 155 15.29 -18.08 14.19
CA GLU A 155 16.66 -17.70 13.88
C GLU A 155 17.52 -18.96 14.00
N ALA A 156 17.99 -19.47 12.86
CA ALA A 156 18.82 -20.66 12.86
C ALA A 156 20.06 -20.34 13.68
N ALA A 157 20.24 -21.07 14.78
CA ALA A 157 21.44 -20.97 15.60
C ALA A 157 22.67 -21.07 14.67
N PRO A 158 23.69 -20.21 14.83
CA PRO A 158 24.87 -20.27 13.99
C PRO A 158 25.43 -21.69 14.05
N ALA A 159 25.63 -22.30 12.88
CA ALA A 159 26.24 -23.61 12.76
C ALA A 159 27.57 -23.58 13.50
N VAL A 160 27.63 -24.24 14.66
CA VAL A 160 28.88 -24.41 15.40
C VAL A 160 29.80 -25.18 14.45
N ALA A 161 30.85 -24.52 13.98
CA ALA A 161 31.86 -25.14 13.16
C ALA A 161 32.39 -26.39 13.89
N PRO A 162 32.56 -27.54 13.19
CA PRO A 162 33.14 -28.71 13.83
C PRO A 162 34.55 -28.35 14.30
N THR A 163 34.76 -28.38 15.61
CA THR A 163 36.08 -28.23 16.21
C THR A 163 36.92 -29.42 15.75
N ASP A 164 37.89 -29.15 14.87
CA ASP A 164 38.93 -30.10 14.48
C ASP A 164 39.56 -30.69 15.75
N SER A 165 39.26 -31.96 16.00
CA SER A 165 39.93 -32.73 17.04
C SER A 165 41.32 -33.04 16.51
N ALA A 166 42.29 -32.25 16.94
CA ALA A 166 43.70 -32.54 16.79
C ALA A 166 44.01 -33.91 17.40
N THR A 167 44.40 -34.85 16.54
CA THR A 167 45.00 -36.14 16.90
C THR A 167 46.32 -35.89 17.62
N PRO A 168 46.52 -36.32 18.89
CA PRO A 168 47.87 -36.39 19.44
C PRO A 168 48.53 -37.67 18.92
N THR A 169 49.69 -37.50 18.31
CA THR A 169 50.63 -38.57 17.99
C THR A 169 51.37 -38.97 19.25
N GLU A 170 51.23 -40.22 19.70
CA GLU A 170 52.34 -41.02 20.27
C GLU A 170 52.00 -42.52 20.21
#